data_AF-A0A261Q3D2-F1
#
_entry.id   AF-A0A261Q3D2-F1
#
_cell.length_a   1.000
_cell.length_b   1.000
_cell.length_c   1.000
_cell.angle_alpha   90.00
_cell.angle_beta   90.00
_cell.angle_gamma   90.00
#
_symmetry.space_group_name_H-M   'P 1'
#
loop_
_entity.id
_entity.type
_entity.pdbx_description
1 polymer ?
#
loop_
_entity_poly.entity_id
_entity_poly.type
_entity_poly.pdbx_seq_one_letter_code
_entity_poly.pdbx_strand_id
1 'polypeptide(L)'
;MLTASLISCDKYLDETPNNALPAATAIRDAGTARAAINGAYSRVQSYYASGYPTLGTITTDNVIFNGTLSQYLQLDQNAVTPDNAITLDVYQSIYRAINTVNSIIAYVPAINDPNLGSTEKIPFWAKPISFVL
;
A
#
# COMPACT_ATOMS: atom_id res chain seq x y z
N MET A 1 -10.41 27.32 54.01
CA MET A 1 -10.69 26.40 52.89
C MET A 1 -9.95 26.91 51.68
N LEU A 2 -8.91 26.22 51.22
CA LEU A 2 -8.06 26.64 50.11
C LEU A 2 -8.53 25.93 48.84
N THR A 3 -9.26 26.64 47.98
CA THR A 3 -9.72 26.12 46.68
C THR A 3 -8.58 26.22 45.66
N ALA A 4 -7.87 25.11 45.44
CA ALA A 4 -6.91 24.97 44.36
C ALA A 4 -7.65 24.61 43.06
N SER A 5 -7.70 25.55 42.12
CA SER A 5 -8.27 25.34 40.79
C SER A 5 -7.38 24.39 39.97
N LEU A 6 -7.92 23.23 39.63
CA LEU A 6 -7.37 22.24 38.71
C LEU A 6 -7.46 22.78 37.27
N ILE A 7 -6.47 23.57 36.84
CA ILE A 7 -6.27 23.84 35.40
C ILE A 7 -5.35 22.72 34.89
N SER A 8 -5.96 21.58 34.53
CA SER A 8 -5.27 20.47 33.86
C SER A 8 -4.84 20.93 32.47
N CYS A 9 -3.55 20.82 32.15
CA CYS A 9 -3.00 21.08 30.83
C CYS A 9 -3.35 19.93 29.86
N ASP A 10 -4.52 19.98 29.21
CA ASP A 10 -4.94 18.97 28.22
C ASP A 10 -4.04 18.89 26.98
N LYS A 11 -3.21 19.92 26.71
CA LYS A 11 -2.38 20.01 25.49
C LYS A 11 -1.05 19.26 25.51
N TYR A 12 -0.63 18.68 26.63
CA TYR A 12 0.66 17.98 26.71
C TYR A 12 0.63 16.59 26.03
N LEU A 13 -0.55 16.00 25.86
CA LEU A 13 -0.70 14.62 25.41
C LEU A 13 -1.33 14.51 24.02
N ASP A 14 -1.20 15.54 23.18
CA ASP A 14 -1.68 15.54 21.79
C ASP A 14 -0.50 15.80 20.84
N GLU A 15 0.46 14.88 20.85
CA GLU A 15 1.63 14.89 19.98
C GLU A 15 1.29 14.13 18.69
N THR A 16 1.13 14.85 17.58
CA THR A 16 0.99 14.22 16.27
C THR A 16 2.35 13.70 15.81
N PRO A 17 2.49 12.43 15.37
CA PRO A 17 3.77 11.90 14.94
C PRO A 17 4.29 12.69 13.74
N ASN A 18 5.51 13.25 13.84
CA ASN A 18 6.11 14.05 12.76
C ASN A 18 6.26 13.27 11.43
N ASN A 19 6.29 11.94 11.49
CA ASN A 19 6.50 11.06 10.34
C ASN A 19 5.26 10.24 9.95
N ALA A 20 4.10 10.52 10.55
CA ALA A 20 2.85 9.85 10.20
C ALA A 20 1.86 10.85 9.63
N LEU A 21 1.30 10.54 8.45
CA LEU A 21 0.21 11.30 7.88
C LEU A 21 -1.12 10.66 8.32
N PRO A 22 -1.97 11.38 9.08
CA PRO A 22 -3.28 10.86 9.48
C PRO A 22 -4.11 10.50 8.25
N ALA A 23 -4.78 9.34 8.28
CA ALA A 23 -5.59 8.87 7.15
C ALA A 23 -6.68 9.89 6.74
N ALA A 24 -7.26 10.58 7.72
CA ALA A 24 -8.29 11.60 7.51
C ALA A 24 -7.80 12.83 6.72
N THR A 25 -6.49 13.10 6.69
CA THR A 25 -5.91 14.26 5.98
C THR A 25 -4.98 13.84 4.83
N ALA A 26 -4.84 12.53 4.57
CA ALA A 26 -3.87 12.00 3.63
C ALA A 26 -4.23 12.26 2.16
N ILE A 27 -5.52 12.25 1.81
CA ILE A 27 -6.02 12.49 0.45
C ILE A 27 -7.12 13.54 0.55
N ARG A 28 -6.78 14.81 0.29
CA ARG A 28 -7.64 15.97 0.60
C ARG A 28 -7.79 16.99 -0.54
N ASP A 29 -6.90 16.94 -1.51
CA ASP A 29 -6.80 17.89 -2.63
C ASP A 29 -6.29 17.17 -3.89
N ALA A 30 -6.24 17.87 -5.02
CA ALA A 30 -5.79 17.29 -6.29
C ALA A 30 -4.34 16.77 -6.22
N GLY A 31 -3.46 17.45 -5.50
CA GLY A 31 -2.05 17.07 -5.37
C GLY A 31 -1.86 15.77 -4.61
N THR A 32 -2.50 15.66 -3.44
CA THR A 32 -2.50 14.46 -2.60
C THR A 32 -3.21 13.27 -3.25
N ALA A 33 -4.31 13.52 -3.99
CA ALA A 33 -4.97 12.48 -4.78
C ALA A 33 -4.04 11.89 -5.87
N ARG A 34 -3.36 12.75 -6.64
CA ARG A 34 -2.38 12.31 -7.65
C ARG A 34 -1.19 11.59 -7.02
N ALA A 35 -0.69 12.08 -5.90
CA ALA A 35 0.39 11.43 -5.16
C ALA A 35 -0.02 10.03 -4.67
N ALA A 36 -1.26 9.88 -4.16
CA ALA A 36 -1.79 8.58 -3.75
C ALA A 36 -1.87 7.60 -4.93
N ILE A 37 -2.36 8.05 -6.08
CA ILE A 37 -2.41 7.25 -7.31
C ILE A 37 -1.01 6.81 -7.75
N ASN A 38 -0.04 7.73 -7.76
CA ASN A 38 1.36 7.40 -8.08
C ASN A 38 1.94 6.38 -7.09
N GLY A 39 1.61 6.51 -5.80
CA GLY A 39 1.97 5.54 -4.77
C GLY A 39 1.37 4.15 -5.02
N ALA A 40 0.11 4.08 -5.48
CA ALA A 40 -0.52 2.82 -5.87
C ALA A 40 0.22 2.14 -7.04
N TYR A 41 0.57 2.90 -8.08
CA TYR A 41 1.38 2.40 -9.20
C TYR A 41 2.76 1.93 -8.76
N SER A 42 3.44 2.69 -7.90
CA SER A 42 4.75 2.31 -7.36
C SER A 42 4.70 0.98 -6.62
N ARG A 43 3.65 0.72 -5.82
CA ARG A 43 3.47 -0.57 -5.13
C ARG A 43 3.30 -1.73 -6.11
N VAL A 44 2.48 -1.54 -7.15
CA VAL A 44 2.27 -2.55 -8.19
C VAL A 44 3.59 -2.82 -8.93
N GLN A 45 4.33 -1.76 -9.29
CA GLN A 45 5.65 -1.88 -9.90
C GLN A 45 6.61 -2.69 -9.01
N SER A 46 6.69 -2.40 -7.71
CA SER A 46 7.53 -3.15 -6.78
C SER A 46 7.13 -4.63 -6.68
N TYR A 47 5.83 -4.93 -6.68
CA TYR A 47 5.33 -6.32 -6.69
C TYR A 47 5.80 -7.08 -7.94
N TYR A 48 5.69 -6.47 -9.13
CA TYR A 48 6.12 -7.09 -10.38
C TYR A 48 7.64 -7.11 -10.58
N ALA A 49 8.38 -6.23 -9.90
CA ALA A 49 9.84 -6.21 -10.00
C ALA A 49 10.52 -7.42 -9.36
N SER A 50 9.88 -8.10 -8.40
CA SER A 50 10.50 -9.21 -7.67
C SER A 50 9.49 -10.27 -7.20
N GLY A 51 8.46 -9.88 -6.47
CA GLY A 51 7.58 -10.83 -5.79
C GLY A 51 6.81 -11.75 -6.74
N TYR A 52 6.18 -11.17 -7.75
CA TYR A 52 5.45 -11.92 -8.78
C TYR A 52 6.33 -12.91 -9.55
N PRO A 53 7.46 -12.50 -10.17
CA PRO A 53 8.30 -13.45 -10.88
C PRO A 53 8.89 -14.50 -9.93
N THR A 54 9.29 -14.14 -8.70
CA THR A 54 9.85 -15.10 -7.74
C THR A 54 8.90 -16.26 -7.47
N LEU A 55 7.66 -15.99 -7.05
CA LEU A 55 6.70 -17.07 -6.77
C LEU A 55 6.18 -17.73 -8.05
N GLY A 56 6.09 -16.98 -9.15
CA GLY A 56 5.57 -17.48 -10.43
C GLY A 56 6.55 -18.30 -11.25
N THR A 57 7.87 -18.24 -10.98
CA THR A 57 8.88 -18.98 -11.74
C THR A 57 9.63 -20.00 -10.89
N ILE A 58 10.03 -19.70 -9.66
CA ILE A 58 10.86 -20.61 -8.85
C ILE A 58 10.09 -21.87 -8.45
N THR A 59 8.78 -21.76 -8.24
CA THR A 59 7.93 -22.92 -7.95
C THR A 59 7.70 -23.82 -9.17
N THR A 60 8.15 -23.37 -10.35
CA THR A 60 8.04 -24.09 -11.61
C THR A 60 9.36 -24.79 -11.93
N ASP A 61 9.31 -25.94 -12.58
CA ASP A 61 10.49 -26.74 -12.98
C ASP A 61 11.29 -26.11 -14.15
N ASN A 62 11.26 -24.77 -14.28
CA ASN A 62 11.94 -24.01 -15.34
C ASN A 62 13.23 -23.35 -14.85
N VAL A 63 13.45 -23.27 -13.53
CA VAL A 63 14.62 -22.66 -12.91
C VAL A 63 15.07 -23.57 -11.76
N ILE A 64 16.35 -23.48 -11.40
CA ILE A 64 16.92 -24.23 -10.27
C ILE A 64 17.56 -23.23 -9.32
N PHE A 65 17.21 -23.30 -8.04
CA PHE A 65 17.83 -22.46 -7.02
C PHE A 65 19.06 -23.13 -6.41
N ASN A 66 20.26 -22.59 -6.68
CA ASN A 66 21.54 -23.11 -6.15
C ASN A 66 22.23 -22.13 -5.17
N GLY A 67 21.44 -21.34 -4.44
CA GLY A 67 21.94 -20.36 -3.45
C GLY A 67 21.92 -20.88 -2.01
N THR A 68 22.26 -20.01 -1.07
CA THR A 68 22.31 -20.34 0.38
C THR A 68 21.04 -19.98 1.15
N LEU A 69 20.09 -19.28 0.52
CA LEU A 69 18.86 -18.83 1.17
C LEU A 69 17.83 -19.96 1.17
N SER A 70 17.59 -20.54 2.35
CA SER A 70 16.69 -21.69 2.51
C SER A 70 15.26 -21.41 2.07
N GLN A 71 14.77 -20.16 2.16
CA GLN A 71 13.41 -19.81 1.78
C GLN A 71 13.18 -19.96 0.27
N TYR A 72 14.19 -19.68 -0.55
CA TYR A 72 14.12 -19.90 -2.00
C TYR A 72 14.24 -21.37 -2.35
N LEU A 73 15.10 -22.13 -1.64
CA LEU A 73 15.21 -23.58 -1.81
C LEU A 73 13.89 -24.30 -1.50
N GLN A 74 13.18 -23.85 -0.46
CA GLN A 74 11.85 -24.36 -0.12
C GLN A 74 10.83 -24.13 -1.25
N LEU A 75 10.90 -22.98 -1.94
CA LEU A 75 10.05 -22.69 -3.10
C LEU A 75 10.40 -23.60 -4.28
N ASP A 76 11.69 -23.74 -4.58
CA ASP A 76 12.24 -24.57 -5.66
C ASP A 76 11.87 -26.06 -5.50
N GLN A 77 12.01 -26.57 -4.28
CA GLN A 77 11.69 -27.96 -3.93
C GLN A 77 10.20 -28.20 -3.67
N ASN A 78 9.34 -27.17 -3.81
CA ASN A 78 7.92 -27.22 -3.45
C ASN A 78 7.66 -27.72 -2.01
N ALA A 79 8.61 -27.45 -1.10
CA ALA A 79 8.59 -27.81 0.32
C ALA A 79 8.37 -26.57 1.21
N VAL A 80 7.40 -25.72 0.82
CA VAL A 80 7.14 -24.42 1.47
C VAL A 80 6.54 -24.62 2.85
N THR A 81 7.17 -24.01 3.86
CA THR A 81 6.68 -24.01 5.25
C THR A 81 5.78 -22.80 5.53
N PRO A 82 4.88 -22.86 6.53
CA PRO A 82 4.00 -21.74 6.86
C PRO A 82 4.71 -20.43 7.27
N ASP A 83 5.97 -20.52 7.69
CA ASP A 83 6.82 -19.40 8.11
C ASP A 83 7.74 -18.87 6.98
N ASN A 84 7.55 -19.30 5.73
CA ASN A 84 8.35 -18.85 4.59
C ASN A 84 8.19 -17.32 4.37
N ALA A 85 9.25 -16.58 4.69
CA ALA A 85 9.24 -15.12 4.67
C ALA A 85 9.04 -14.51 3.27
N ILE A 86 9.47 -15.19 2.20
CA ILE A 86 9.26 -14.72 0.82
C ILE A 86 7.78 -14.75 0.50
N THR A 87 7.11 -15.87 0.78
CA THR A 87 5.68 -16.01 0.56
C THR A 87 4.92 -14.92 1.33
N LEU A 88 5.24 -14.75 2.62
CA LEU A 88 4.62 -13.70 3.44
C LEU A 88 4.80 -12.30 2.85
N ASP A 89 6.02 -11.93 2.44
CA ASP A 89 6.32 -10.61 1.88
C ASP A 89 5.55 -10.35 0.58
N VAL A 90 5.51 -11.32 -0.34
CA VAL A 90 4.82 -11.19 -1.62
C VAL A 90 3.32 -10.98 -1.43
N TYR A 91 2.70 -11.76 -0.53
CA TYR A 91 1.29 -11.56 -0.16
C TYR A 91 1.07 -10.19 0.48
N GLN A 92 1.89 -9.80 1.45
CA GLN A 92 1.74 -8.48 2.09
C GLN A 92 1.90 -7.34 1.10
N SER A 93 2.84 -7.45 0.16
CA SER A 93 3.12 -6.43 -0.85
C SER A 93 1.89 -6.15 -1.73
N ILE A 94 1.26 -7.20 -2.26
CA ILE A 94 0.06 -7.02 -3.10
C ILE A 94 -1.15 -6.55 -2.29
N TYR A 95 -1.34 -7.03 -1.06
CA TYR A 95 -2.42 -6.55 -0.20
C TYR A 95 -2.24 -5.08 0.23
N ARG A 96 -1.00 -4.60 0.39
CA ARG A 96 -0.73 -3.16 0.59
C ARG A 96 -1.10 -2.34 -0.64
N ALA A 97 -0.88 -2.85 -1.85
CA ALA A 97 -1.33 -2.20 -3.08
C ALA A 97 -2.86 -2.13 -3.14
N ILE A 98 -3.55 -3.24 -2.88
CA ILE A 98 -5.02 -3.31 -2.81
C ILE A 98 -5.57 -2.30 -1.78
N ASN A 99 -5.02 -2.29 -0.57
CA ASN A 99 -5.46 -1.36 0.47
C ASN A 99 -5.25 0.12 0.08
N THR A 100 -4.17 0.44 -0.63
CA THR A 100 -3.94 1.80 -1.13
C THR A 100 -5.01 2.20 -2.14
N VAL A 101 -5.35 1.30 -3.07
CA VAL A 101 -6.39 1.54 -4.07
C VAL A 101 -7.77 1.67 -3.42
N ASN A 102 -8.08 0.85 -2.42
CA ASN A 102 -9.34 0.95 -1.67
C ASN A 102 -9.49 2.31 -0.99
N SER A 103 -8.42 2.84 -0.38
CA SER A 103 -8.42 4.19 0.18
C SER A 103 -8.65 5.27 -0.89
N ILE A 104 -8.00 5.16 -2.06
CA ILE A 104 -8.21 6.10 -3.16
C ILE A 104 -9.67 6.09 -3.62
N ILE A 105 -10.27 4.91 -3.80
CA ILE A 105 -11.68 4.76 -4.19
C ILE A 105 -12.61 5.37 -3.14
N ALA A 106 -12.28 5.24 -1.85
CA ALA A 106 -13.10 5.78 -0.76
C ALA A 106 -13.02 7.32 -0.66
N TYR A 107 -11.83 7.91 -0.82
CA TYR A 107 -11.61 9.32 -0.48
C TYR A 107 -11.62 10.27 -1.68
N VAL A 108 -11.07 9.87 -2.84
CA VAL A 108 -10.96 10.78 -4.01
C VAL A 108 -12.31 11.32 -4.51
N PRO A 109 -13.41 10.54 -4.56
CA PRO A 109 -14.69 11.06 -5.01
C PRO A 109 -15.25 12.19 -4.13
N ALA A 110 -14.89 12.24 -2.84
CA ALA A 110 -15.37 13.23 -1.89
C ALA A 110 -14.58 14.56 -1.92
N ILE A 111 -13.47 14.63 -2.67
CA ILE A 111 -12.62 15.82 -2.74
C ILE A 111 -13.32 16.92 -3.54
N ASN A 112 -13.51 18.09 -2.91
CA ASN A 112 -14.02 19.29 -3.55
C ASN A 112 -12.87 20.25 -3.88
N ASP A 113 -12.15 19.96 -4.97
CA ASP A 113 -11.05 20.77 -5.49
C ASP A 113 -11.33 21.14 -6.95
N PRO A 114 -11.32 22.44 -7.32
CA PRO A 114 -11.47 22.89 -8.72
C PRO A 114 -10.42 22.32 -9.68
N ASN A 115 -9.25 21.94 -9.18
CA ASN A 115 -8.14 21.41 -9.98
C ASN A 115 -8.23 19.89 -10.20
N LEU A 116 -9.23 19.23 -9.61
CA LEU A 116 -9.47 17.80 -9.76
C LEU A 116 -10.66 17.58 -10.71
N GLY A 117 -10.35 17.22 -11.96
CA GLY A 117 -11.36 17.04 -12.99
C GLY A 117 -12.33 15.89 -12.67
N SER A 118 -13.56 15.97 -13.17
CA SER A 118 -14.56 14.90 -13.01
C SER A 118 -14.05 13.54 -13.51
N THR A 119 -13.29 13.53 -14.60
CA THR A 119 -12.64 12.31 -15.15
C THR A 119 -11.57 11.71 -14.25
N GLU A 120 -10.91 12.51 -13.40
CA GLU A 120 -9.92 12.02 -12.44
C GLU A 120 -10.59 11.39 -11.20
N LYS A 121 -11.83 11.80 -10.89
CA LYS A 121 -12.64 11.21 -9.80
C LYS A 121 -13.30 9.89 -10.18
N ILE A 122 -13.33 9.56 -11.48
CA ILE A 122 -13.85 8.28 -11.95
C ILE A 122 -12.86 7.17 -11.55
N PRO A 123 -13.32 6.11 -10.87
CA PRO A 123 -12.49 4.96 -10.52
C PRO A 123 -11.80 4.40 -11.77
N PHE A 124 -10.56 3.93 -11.65
CA PHE A 124 -9.80 3.40 -12.80
C PHE A 124 -10.53 2.27 -13.55
N TRP A 125 -11.31 1.43 -12.85
CA TRP A 125 -12.14 0.38 -13.44
C TRP A 125 -13.39 0.90 -14.18
N ALA A 126 -13.80 2.14 -13.93
CA ALA A 126 -14.89 2.81 -14.65
C ALA A 126 -14.34 3.65 -15.83
N LYS A 127 -13.02 3.72 -16.00
CA LYS A 127 -12.44 4.28 -17.22
C LYS A 127 -12.63 3.27 -18.36
N PRO A 128 -13.14 3.68 -19.53
CA PRO A 128 -13.27 2.79 -20.67
C PRO A 128 -11.90 2.17 -20.95
N ILE A 129 -11.90 0.84 -21.07
CA ILE A 129 -10.76 -0.06 -21.16
C ILE A 129 -9.69 0.52 -22.10
N SER A 130 -8.65 1.11 -21.52
CA SER A 130 -7.43 1.53 -22.22
C SER A 130 -6.17 1.07 -21.48
N PHE A 131 -6.31 0.13 -20.55
CA PHE A 131 -5.15 -0.47 -19.88
C PHE A 131 -5.20 -1.98 -20.03
N VAL A 132 -5.07 -2.43 -21.28
CA VAL A 132 -4.71 -3.81 -21.60
C VAL A 132 -3.70 -3.71 -22.74
N LEU A 133 -2.45 -4.02 -22.41
CA LEU A 133 -1.28 -4.23 -23.28
C LEU A 133 -0.71 -2.98 -23.97
#